data_AF-A0AAD5UR80-F1
#
_entry.id   AF-A0AAD5UR80-F1
#
_cell.length_a   1.000
_cell.length_b   1.000
_cell.length_c   1.000
_cell.angle_alpha   90.00
_cell.angle_beta   90.00
_cell.angle_gamma   90.00
#
_symmetry.space_group_name_H-M   'P 1'
#
loop_
_entity.id
_entity.type
_entity.pdbx_description
1 polymer ?
#
loop_
_entity_poly.entity_id
_entity_poly.type
_entity_poly.pdbx_seq_one_letter_code
_entity_poly.pdbx_strand_id
1 'polypeptide(L)'
;MSIVLTKYIPSSHDLEFQHILDSWRRNKTREIFGLAFLKNTGAAFILPDDILARIADCARVGKINSLDTLFKETKWYHAREYHDDMLRLINENYPPPPPDNILPIPDSAQPSEPSATSATDTPAPNVPASADVPTDSPRTKAVRTCGACGSTGHIRSSHKCPKYDKENRPPRRASGPISKTSAVSHLVLPDPGSLTPPESSRVLHDPASQVQLPTSPSIDNSEAR
;
A
#
# COMPACT_ATOMS: atom_id res chain seq x y z
N MET A 1 30.97 -2.27 17.51
CA MET A 1 30.40 -3.62 17.71
C MET A 1 29.71 -4.02 16.43
N SER A 2 30.33 -4.89 15.63
CA SER A 2 29.75 -5.36 14.37
C SER A 2 28.67 -6.40 14.70
N ILE A 3 27.40 -6.06 14.47
CA ILE A 3 26.31 -7.01 14.60
C ILE A 3 26.50 -8.00 13.44
N VAL A 4 26.97 -9.20 13.74
CA VAL A 4 27.01 -10.29 12.78
C VAL A 4 25.57 -10.64 12.48
N LEU A 5 25.07 -10.27 11.30
CA LEU A 5 23.78 -10.72 10.79
C LEU A 5 23.87 -12.24 10.63
N THR A 6 23.39 -12.96 11.64
CA THR A 6 23.19 -14.39 11.54
C THR A 6 22.21 -14.62 10.40
N LYS A 7 22.59 -15.49 9.45
CA LYS A 7 21.72 -15.87 8.33
C LYS A 7 20.46 -16.49 8.93
N TYR A 8 19.34 -15.80 8.76
CA TYR A 8 18.05 -16.28 9.23
C TYR A 8 17.69 -17.60 8.53
N ILE A 9 17.14 -18.53 9.31
CA ILE A 9 16.68 -19.85 8.84
C ILE A 9 15.13 -19.82 8.93
N PRO A 10 14.41 -19.97 7.81
CA PRO A 10 12.96 -19.95 7.82
C PRO A 10 12.38 -21.14 8.59
N SER A 11 11.36 -20.87 9.41
CA SER A 11 10.54 -21.90 10.07
C SER A 11 9.64 -22.58 9.05
N SER A 12 9.13 -23.77 9.39
CA SER A 12 8.10 -24.45 8.58
C SER A 12 6.88 -23.56 8.33
N HIS A 13 6.48 -22.73 9.30
CA HIS A 13 5.39 -21.77 9.15
C HIS A 13 5.72 -20.66 8.14
N ASP A 14 6.97 -20.21 8.12
CA ASP A 14 7.43 -19.18 7.18
C ASP A 14 7.48 -19.71 5.74
N LEU A 15 7.80 -21.00 5.57
CA LEU A 15 7.77 -21.69 4.28
C LEU A 15 6.33 -21.91 3.80
N GLU A 16 5.42 -22.29 4.69
CA GLU A 16 4.00 -22.45 4.36
C GLU A 16 3.40 -21.12 3.90
N PHE A 17 3.67 -20.04 4.62
CA PHE A 17 3.21 -18.71 4.20
C PHE A 17 3.76 -18.30 2.84
N GLN A 18 5.03 -18.58 2.56
CA GLN A 18 5.60 -18.35 1.23
C GLN A 18 4.86 -19.16 0.16
N HIS A 19 4.57 -20.44 0.40
CA HIS A 19 3.79 -21.27 -0.51
C HIS A 19 2.37 -20.75 -0.75
N ILE A 20 1.72 -20.17 0.28
CA ILE A 20 0.42 -19.52 0.17
C ILE A 20 0.49 -18.29 -0.74
N LEU A 21 1.48 -17.41 -0.54
CA LEU A 21 1.70 -16.24 -1.41
C LEU A 21 2.00 -16.67 -2.85
N ASP A 22 2.78 -17.73 -3.01
CA ASP A 22 3.14 -18.30 -4.32
C ASP A 22 1.91 -18.82 -5.06
N SER A 23 1.05 -19.55 -4.34
CA SER A 23 -0.20 -20.09 -4.87
C SER A 23 -1.17 -18.97 -5.24
N TRP A 24 -1.27 -17.94 -4.41
CA TRP A 24 -2.07 -16.76 -4.70
C TRP A 24 -1.60 -16.07 -5.98
N ARG A 25 -0.29 -15.79 -6.15
CA ARG A 25 0.18 -15.08 -7.35
C ARG A 25 0.01 -15.90 -8.61
N ARG A 26 0.18 -17.23 -8.57
CA ARG A 26 -0.08 -18.12 -9.71
C ARG A 26 -1.55 -18.09 -10.11
N ASN A 27 -2.45 -18.17 -9.12
CA ASN A 27 -3.88 -18.11 -9.35
C ASN A 27 -4.30 -16.76 -9.94
N LYS A 28 -3.82 -15.65 -9.37
CA LYS A 28 -4.12 -14.29 -9.85
C LYS A 28 -3.57 -14.05 -11.27
N THR A 29 -2.36 -14.54 -11.56
CA THR A 29 -1.79 -14.47 -12.91
C THR A 29 -2.62 -15.26 -13.92
N ARG A 30 -3.06 -16.47 -13.56
CA ARG A 30 -3.95 -17.28 -14.40
C ARG A 30 -5.30 -16.61 -14.62
N GLU A 31 -5.85 -15.96 -13.61
CA GLU A 31 -7.14 -15.25 -13.69
C GLU A 31 -7.07 -14.07 -14.65
N ILE A 32 -6.01 -13.25 -14.56
CA ILE A 32 -5.90 -12.00 -15.32
C ILE A 32 -5.38 -12.24 -16.74
N PHE A 33 -4.38 -13.10 -16.90
CA PHE A 33 -3.67 -13.28 -18.18
C PHE A 33 -3.88 -14.65 -18.83
N GLY A 34 -4.62 -15.55 -18.16
CA GLY A 34 -4.85 -16.90 -18.64
C GLY A 34 -3.68 -17.86 -18.40
N LEU A 35 -3.94 -19.14 -18.69
CA LEU A 35 -2.99 -20.23 -18.45
C LEU A 35 -1.74 -20.14 -19.36
N ALA A 36 -1.91 -19.66 -20.60
CA ALA A 36 -0.81 -19.54 -21.55
C ALA A 36 0.27 -18.55 -21.05
N PHE A 37 -0.16 -17.40 -20.52
CA PHE A 37 0.76 -16.40 -19.97
C PHE A 37 1.49 -16.94 -18.73
N LEU A 38 0.77 -17.61 -17.83
CA LEU A 38 1.39 -18.23 -16.64
C LEU A 38 2.48 -19.24 -17.02
N LYS A 39 2.28 -20.03 -18.10
CA LYS A 39 3.27 -21.02 -18.55
C LYS A 39 4.50 -20.40 -19.23
N ASN A 40 4.31 -19.30 -19.97
CA ASN A 40 5.38 -18.70 -20.77
C ASN A 40 6.18 -17.62 -20.01
N THR A 41 5.50 -16.83 -19.19
CA THR A 41 6.09 -15.68 -18.47
C THR A 41 6.29 -15.98 -16.99
N GLY A 42 5.44 -16.82 -16.40
CA GLY A 42 5.44 -17.09 -14.96
C GLY A 42 4.60 -16.09 -14.15
N ALA A 43 4.51 -16.34 -12.84
CA ALA A 43 3.67 -15.57 -11.92
C ALA A 43 4.37 -14.35 -11.29
N ALA A 44 5.67 -14.20 -11.52
CA ALA A 44 6.47 -13.09 -11.01
C ALA A 44 6.02 -11.72 -11.56
N PHE A 45 5.23 -11.70 -12.65
CA PHE A 45 4.66 -10.49 -13.21
C PHE A 45 3.67 -9.80 -12.25
N ILE A 46 2.82 -10.57 -11.55
CA ILE A 46 1.88 -10.03 -10.56
C ILE A 46 2.61 -9.68 -9.27
N LEU A 47 3.39 -10.62 -8.76
CA LEU A 47 4.11 -10.49 -7.48
C LEU A 47 5.55 -11.00 -7.65
N PRO A 48 6.53 -10.09 -7.83
CA PRO A 48 7.94 -10.43 -7.96
C PRO A 48 8.47 -11.20 -6.75
N ASP A 49 9.48 -12.05 -6.95
CA ASP A 49 10.03 -12.92 -5.89
C ASP A 49 10.65 -12.13 -4.73
N ASP A 50 11.32 -11.02 -5.00
CA ASP A 50 11.91 -10.14 -3.99
C ASP A 50 10.85 -9.47 -3.12
N ILE A 51 9.75 -9.04 -3.75
CA ILE A 51 8.58 -8.49 -3.05
C ILE A 51 7.90 -9.56 -2.22
N LEU A 52 7.71 -10.76 -2.75
CA LEU A 52 7.12 -11.89 -2.01
C LEU A 52 7.93 -12.22 -0.75
N ALA A 53 9.26 -12.37 -0.91
CA ALA A 53 10.16 -12.62 0.22
C ALA A 53 10.09 -11.48 1.25
N ARG A 54 10.05 -10.22 0.78
CA ARG A 54 9.92 -9.05 1.67
C ARG A 54 8.61 -9.04 2.44
N ILE A 55 7.49 -9.44 1.81
CA ILE A 55 6.19 -9.56 2.47
C ILE A 55 6.25 -10.67 3.53
N ALA A 56 6.81 -11.83 3.21
CA ALA A 56 6.99 -12.92 4.18
C ALA A 56 7.81 -12.48 5.41
N ASP A 57 8.94 -11.83 5.18
CA ASP A 57 9.79 -11.30 6.25
C ASP A 57 9.06 -10.28 7.13
N CYS A 58 8.29 -9.37 6.52
CA CYS A 58 7.58 -8.33 7.24
C CYS A 58 6.33 -8.85 7.96
N ALA A 59 5.63 -9.84 7.40
CA ALA A 59 4.48 -10.49 8.00
C ALA A 59 4.88 -11.21 9.28
N ARG A 60 6.00 -11.95 9.24
CA ARG A 60 6.55 -12.66 10.41
C ARG A 60 6.81 -11.76 11.61
N VAL A 61 7.27 -10.52 11.37
CA VAL A 61 7.53 -9.54 12.45
C VAL A 61 6.32 -8.63 12.72
N GLY A 62 5.16 -8.87 12.10
CA GLY A 62 3.94 -8.08 12.29
C GLY A 62 4.04 -6.63 11.80
N LYS A 63 4.93 -6.34 10.84
CA LYS A 63 5.22 -4.97 10.38
C LYS A 63 4.19 -4.44 9.37
N ILE A 64 3.49 -5.33 8.67
CA ILE A 64 2.46 -4.98 7.69
C ILE A 64 1.09 -5.18 8.33
N ASN A 65 0.34 -4.09 8.50
CA ASN A 65 -1.02 -4.09 9.04
C ASN A 65 -1.99 -3.21 8.23
N SER A 66 -1.48 -2.54 7.20
CA SER A 66 -2.22 -1.56 6.41
C SER A 66 -1.56 -1.39 5.03
N LEU A 67 -2.32 -0.86 4.07
CA LEU A 67 -1.80 -0.54 2.73
C LEU A 67 -0.56 0.37 2.78
N ASP A 68 -0.54 1.37 3.66
CA ASP A 68 0.59 2.30 3.77
C ASP A 68 1.87 1.56 4.20
N THR A 69 1.77 0.69 5.21
CA THR A 69 2.90 -0.13 5.66
C THR A 69 3.36 -1.13 4.59
N LEU A 70 2.42 -1.79 3.89
CA LEU A 70 2.73 -2.70 2.78
C LEU A 70 3.50 -1.96 1.69
N PHE A 71 2.99 -0.82 1.23
CA PHE A 71 3.62 -0.02 0.17
C PHE A 71 4.97 0.55 0.61
N LYS A 72 5.08 1.02 1.85
CA LYS A 72 6.33 1.56 2.40
C LYS A 72 7.44 0.51 2.46
N GLU A 73 7.12 -0.71 2.89
CA GLU A 73 8.11 -1.77 3.09
C GLU A 73 8.54 -2.48 1.81
N THR A 74 7.63 -2.57 0.84
CA THR A 74 7.87 -3.33 -0.40
C THR A 74 8.12 -2.42 -1.60
N LYS A 75 7.59 -1.20 -1.61
CA LYS A 75 7.49 -0.32 -2.80
C LYS A 75 6.82 -1.01 -4.00
N TRP A 76 5.99 -2.02 -3.73
CA TRP A 76 5.31 -2.76 -4.77
C TRP A 76 4.23 -1.90 -5.42
N TYR A 77 4.35 -1.67 -6.73
CA TYR A 77 3.45 -0.79 -7.48
C TYR A 77 1.99 -1.24 -7.38
N HIS A 78 1.74 -2.55 -7.46
CA HIS A 78 0.40 -3.14 -7.37
C HIS A 78 -0.11 -3.30 -5.93
N ALA A 79 0.61 -2.79 -4.92
CA ALA A 79 0.11 -2.83 -3.55
C ALA A 79 -1.26 -2.15 -3.44
N ARG A 80 -1.54 -1.09 -4.19
CA ARG A 80 -2.86 -0.43 -4.17
C ARG A 80 -3.98 -1.34 -4.66
N GLU A 81 -3.71 -2.17 -5.66
CA GLU A 81 -4.70 -3.04 -6.30
C GLU A 81 -4.92 -4.32 -5.50
N TYR A 82 -3.87 -4.85 -4.86
CA TYR A 82 -3.90 -6.17 -4.23
C TYR A 82 -3.67 -6.16 -2.72
N HIS A 83 -3.62 -4.99 -2.07
CA HIS A 83 -3.41 -4.92 -0.62
C HIS A 83 -4.47 -5.68 0.17
N ASP A 84 -5.74 -5.64 -0.21
CA ASP A 84 -6.81 -6.33 0.54
C ASP A 84 -6.58 -7.84 0.57
N ASP A 85 -6.23 -8.42 -0.59
CA ASP A 85 -5.85 -9.83 -0.69
C ASP A 85 -4.61 -10.13 0.15
N MET A 86 -3.57 -9.28 0.09
CA MET A 86 -2.35 -9.46 0.88
C MET A 86 -2.61 -9.37 2.38
N LEU A 87 -3.35 -8.37 2.84
CA LEU A 87 -3.66 -8.18 4.25
C LEU A 87 -4.53 -9.32 4.78
N ARG A 88 -5.46 -9.84 3.97
CA ARG A 88 -6.21 -11.05 4.32
C ARG A 88 -5.27 -12.24 4.54
N LEU A 89 -4.40 -12.55 3.57
CA LEU A 89 -3.45 -13.66 3.69
C LEU A 89 -2.50 -13.49 4.88
N ILE A 90 -2.01 -12.26 5.11
CA ILE A 90 -1.14 -11.95 6.25
C ILE A 90 -1.89 -12.20 7.55
N ASN A 91 -3.10 -11.67 7.73
CA ASN A 91 -3.86 -11.81 8.97
C ASN A 91 -4.31 -13.25 9.26
N GLU A 92 -4.56 -14.05 8.21
CA GLU A 92 -4.89 -15.47 8.34
C GLU A 92 -3.72 -16.31 8.86
N ASN A 93 -2.48 -15.93 8.54
CA ASN A 93 -1.27 -16.68 8.90
C ASN A 93 -0.51 -16.07 10.09
N TYR A 94 -0.53 -14.75 10.21
CA TYR A 94 0.10 -13.95 11.27
C TYR A 94 -0.96 -13.02 11.87
N PRO A 95 -1.91 -13.57 12.65
CA PRO A 95 -2.92 -12.75 13.30
C PRO A 95 -2.24 -11.71 14.20
N PRO A 96 -2.76 -10.47 14.26
CA PRO A 96 -2.25 -9.49 15.20
C PRO A 96 -2.34 -10.05 16.61
N PRO A 97 -1.34 -9.79 17.48
CA PRO A 97 -1.42 -10.23 18.87
C PRO A 97 -2.73 -9.71 19.47
N PRO A 98 -3.42 -10.52 20.30
CA PRO A 98 -4.58 -10.06 21.04
C PRO A 98 -4.25 -8.73 21.73
N PRO A 99 -5.19 -7.77 21.81
CA PRO A 99 -4.99 -6.60 22.64
C PRO A 99 -4.85 -7.09 24.08
N ASP A 100 -3.62 -7.21 24.55
CA ASP A 100 -3.33 -7.56 25.94
C ASP A 100 -4.07 -6.56 26.83
N ASN A 101 -4.81 -7.11 27.81
CA ASN A 101 -5.36 -6.35 28.92
C ASN A 101 -4.30 -5.36 29.40
N ILE A 102 -4.63 -4.06 29.31
CA ILE A 102 -3.81 -2.97 29.82
C ILE A 102 -3.67 -3.20 31.32
N LEU A 103 -2.66 -3.96 31.73
CA LEU A 103 -2.23 -3.96 33.12
C LEU A 103 -1.71 -2.52 33.37
N PRO A 104 -2.24 -1.80 34.38
CA PRO A 104 -1.79 -0.45 34.69
C PRO A 104 -0.30 -0.49 34.95
N ILE A 105 0.47 0.22 34.13
CA ILE A 105 1.88 0.48 34.39
C ILE A 105 1.91 1.30 35.71
N PRO A 106 2.54 0.83 36.79
CA PRO A 106 2.71 1.66 37.98
C PRO A 106 3.62 2.84 37.63
N ASP A 107 3.04 4.02 37.78
CA ASP A 107 3.66 5.34 37.64
C ASP A 107 4.91 5.41 38.54
N SER A 108 6.08 5.13 37.97
CA SER A 108 7.36 5.35 38.64
C SER A 108 7.81 6.78 38.41
N ALA A 109 7.32 7.65 39.30
CA ALA A 109 7.99 8.81 39.89
C ALA A 109 8.93 9.59 38.96
N GLN A 110 8.41 10.66 38.37
CA GLN A 110 9.25 11.77 37.91
C GLN A 110 9.36 12.82 39.03
N PRO A 111 10.57 13.19 39.50
CA PRO A 111 10.74 14.17 40.58
C PRO A 111 10.30 15.58 40.17
N SER A 112 9.45 16.16 41.01
CA SER A 112 9.16 17.60 41.12
C SER A 112 10.43 18.39 41.40
N GLU A 113 10.54 19.63 40.92
CA GLU A 113 11.31 20.75 41.49
C GLU A 113 11.00 22.05 40.69
N PRO A 114 11.22 23.26 41.24
CA PRO A 114 10.11 24.16 41.56
C PRO A 114 10.13 25.55 40.90
N SER A 115 9.02 26.25 41.11
CA SER A 115 8.71 27.65 40.78
C SER A 115 9.80 28.66 41.12
N ALA A 116 9.98 29.66 40.23
CA ALA A 116 10.48 30.98 40.61
C ALA A 116 9.70 32.09 39.87
N THR A 117 9.08 32.92 40.70
CA THR A 117 8.40 34.20 40.49
C THR A 117 9.26 35.27 39.80
N SER A 118 8.63 36.11 38.97
CA SER A 118 8.81 37.57 38.99
C SER A 118 7.67 38.28 38.25
N ALA A 119 7.04 39.21 38.96
CA ALA A 119 6.03 40.14 38.50
C ALA A 119 6.63 41.24 37.61
N THR A 120 5.79 41.97 36.85
CA THR A 120 5.58 43.43 36.97
C THR A 120 4.67 43.94 35.81
N ASP A 121 3.64 44.68 36.23
CA ASP A 121 2.81 45.70 35.56
C ASP A 121 2.83 45.95 34.04
N THR A 122 1.64 46.16 33.47
CA THR A 122 1.16 47.49 32.96
C THR A 122 -0.14 47.32 32.11
N PRO A 123 -1.10 48.28 32.11
CA PRO A 123 -2.53 48.05 31.88
C PRO A 123 -3.03 48.26 30.44
N ALA A 124 -4.29 47.86 30.24
CA ALA A 124 -5.11 47.93 29.01
C ALA A 124 -5.30 49.36 28.44
N PRO A 125 -5.80 49.50 27.20
CA PRO A 125 -7.23 49.83 27.07
C PRO A 125 -7.97 49.23 25.84
N ASN A 126 -9.12 48.62 26.15
CA ASN A 126 -10.47 48.76 25.58
C ASN A 126 -10.66 49.20 24.11
N VAL A 127 -11.25 48.31 23.27
CA VAL A 127 -12.23 48.64 22.20
C VAL A 127 -13.20 47.43 22.01
N PRO A 128 -14.52 47.62 21.73
CA PRO A 128 -15.55 46.62 22.05
C PRO A 128 -16.07 45.75 20.88
N ALA A 129 -16.69 44.63 21.29
CA ALA A 129 -17.86 43.94 20.72
C ALA A 129 -18.02 43.75 19.20
N SER A 130 -18.05 42.48 18.76
CA SER A 130 -19.19 41.91 18.02
C SER A 130 -19.18 40.38 18.10
N ALA A 131 -20.39 39.82 18.12
CA ALA A 131 -20.76 38.45 18.40
C ALA A 131 -20.22 37.41 17.41
N ASP A 132 -19.87 36.22 17.91
CA ASP A 132 -20.53 34.93 17.64
C ASP A 132 -19.67 33.76 18.20
N VAL A 133 -20.32 32.80 18.86
CA VAL A 133 -19.77 31.51 19.33
C VAL A 133 -20.78 30.47 18.79
N PRO A 134 -20.39 29.37 18.11
CA PRO A 134 -19.72 28.27 18.83
C PRO A 134 -18.74 27.35 18.07
N THR A 135 -17.76 26.88 18.85
CA THR A 135 -17.19 25.52 18.85
C THR A 135 -16.53 24.99 17.57
N ASP A 136 -15.20 25.09 17.51
CA ASP A 136 -14.36 24.05 16.90
C ASP A 136 -13.04 23.96 17.69
N SER A 137 -12.71 22.76 18.17
CA SER A 137 -11.50 22.48 18.95
C SER A 137 -10.27 22.67 18.07
N PRO A 138 -9.35 23.62 18.37
CA PRO A 138 -8.14 23.74 17.59
C PRO A 138 -7.17 22.63 18.00
N ARG A 139 -7.11 21.57 17.19
CA ARG A 139 -5.92 20.72 17.09
C ARG A 139 -4.73 21.66 16.90
N THR A 140 -3.91 21.83 17.93
CA THR A 140 -2.72 22.67 17.90
C THR A 140 -1.79 22.15 16.82
N LYS A 141 -1.90 22.71 15.61
CA LYS A 141 -0.93 22.49 14.54
C LYS A 141 0.36 23.10 15.07
N ALA A 142 1.29 22.25 15.49
CA ALA A 142 2.63 22.69 15.91
C ALA A 142 3.16 23.66 14.86
N VAL A 143 3.41 24.90 15.27
CA VAL A 143 3.84 25.96 14.37
C VAL A 143 5.17 25.52 13.77
N ARG A 144 5.22 25.35 12.45
CA ARG A 144 6.42 24.91 11.77
C ARG A 144 7.51 25.98 11.92
N THR A 145 8.61 25.59 12.57
CA THR A 145 9.83 26.38 12.69
C THR A 145 10.78 26.08 11.54
N CYS A 146 11.55 27.08 11.14
CA CYS A 146 12.59 26.91 10.15
C CYS A 146 13.73 26.06 10.74
N GLY A 147 14.01 24.89 10.16
CA GLY A 147 15.10 24.02 10.64
C GLY A 147 16.53 24.59 10.50
N ALA A 148 16.71 25.77 9.89
CA ALA A 148 18.02 26.45 9.82
C ALA A 148 18.17 27.55 10.89
N CYS A 149 17.16 28.41 11.06
CA CYS A 149 17.23 29.56 11.98
C CYS A 149 16.29 29.48 13.20
N GLY A 150 15.40 28.49 13.27
CA GLY A 150 14.46 28.28 14.38
C GLY A 150 13.21 29.18 14.35
N SER A 151 13.18 30.24 13.54
CA SER A 151 12.05 31.17 13.48
C SER A 151 10.83 30.55 12.79
N THR A 152 9.63 30.99 13.19
CA THR A 152 8.35 30.60 12.56
C THR A 152 8.02 31.50 11.36
N GLY A 153 7.09 31.06 10.50
CA GLY A 153 6.63 31.85 9.34
C GLY A 153 7.39 31.62 8.03
N HIS A 154 8.46 30.82 8.03
CA HIS A 154 9.13 30.34 6.82
C HIS A 154 9.77 28.96 7.04
N ILE A 155 10.08 28.24 5.96
CA ILE A 155 10.80 26.96 5.99
C ILE A 155 12.26 27.14 5.57
N ARG A 156 13.13 26.17 5.87
CA ARG A 156 14.59 26.20 5.56
C ARG A 156 14.91 26.58 4.11
N SER A 157 14.07 26.16 3.17
CA SER A 157 14.26 26.42 1.73
C SER A 157 13.73 27.77 1.25
N SER A 158 13.19 28.61 2.13
CA SER A 158 12.67 29.93 1.80
C SER A 158 13.78 30.99 1.76
N HIS A 159 13.78 31.84 0.74
CA HIS A 159 14.66 33.02 0.65
C HIS A 159 14.46 34.03 1.79
N LYS A 160 13.37 33.91 2.55
CA LYS A 160 13.11 34.73 3.74
C LYS A 160 13.89 34.27 4.98
N CYS A 161 14.63 33.15 4.90
CA CYS A 161 15.47 32.71 6.01
C CYS A 161 16.77 33.53 6.06
N PRO A 162 17.14 34.11 7.22
CA PRO A 162 18.40 34.85 7.35
C PRO A 162 19.64 33.94 7.23
N LYS A 163 19.48 32.62 7.43
CA LYS A 163 20.52 31.60 7.20
C LYS A 163 20.34 30.88 5.85
N TYR A 164 19.66 31.51 4.89
CA TYR A 164 19.48 30.96 3.56
C TYR A 164 20.81 30.99 2.80
N ASP A 165 21.50 29.85 2.78
CA ASP A 165 22.68 29.65 1.97
C ASP A 165 22.27 29.31 0.52
N LYS A 166 22.63 30.18 -0.42
CA LYS A 166 22.34 30.00 -1.85
C LYS A 166 23.17 28.88 -2.47
N GLU A 167 24.31 28.55 -1.87
CA GLU A 167 25.29 27.57 -2.37
C GLU A 167 24.79 26.13 -2.19
N ASN A 168 24.00 25.87 -1.14
CA ASN A 168 23.55 24.51 -0.81
C ASN A 168 22.16 24.16 -1.39
N ARG A 169 21.81 24.76 -2.53
CA ARG A 169 20.56 24.43 -3.23
C ARG A 169 20.69 23.02 -3.82
N PRO A 170 19.86 22.02 -3.43
CA PRO A 170 19.78 20.81 -4.23
C PRO A 170 19.36 21.24 -5.64
N PRO A 171 20.03 20.76 -6.71
CA PRO A 171 19.71 21.18 -8.06
C PRO A 171 18.21 20.98 -8.25
N ARG A 172 17.48 22.06 -8.53
CA ARG A 172 16.15 21.94 -9.12
C ARG A 172 16.35 21.04 -10.32
N ARG A 173 15.63 19.93 -10.41
CA ARG A 173 15.47 19.19 -11.66
C ARG A 173 15.15 20.23 -12.71
N ALA A 174 16.12 20.51 -13.57
CA ALA A 174 15.91 21.33 -14.73
C ALA A 174 14.81 20.61 -15.50
N SER A 175 13.64 21.22 -15.58
CA SER A 175 12.69 20.90 -16.64
C SER A 175 13.48 21.11 -17.94
N GLY A 176 13.88 20.00 -18.56
CA GLY A 176 14.64 20.04 -19.80
C GLY A 176 13.84 20.82 -20.85
N PRO A 177 14.48 21.64 -21.67
CA PRO A 177 13.81 22.27 -22.79
C PRO A 177 13.31 21.19 -23.74
N ILE A 178 12.04 21.31 -24.14
CA ILE A 178 11.44 20.56 -25.23
C ILE A 178 12.17 20.99 -26.51
N SER A 179 13.22 20.25 -26.86
CA SER A 179 13.86 20.35 -28.17
C SER A 179 12.95 19.67 -29.18
N LYS A 180 12.15 20.48 -29.87
CA LYS A 180 11.57 20.13 -31.16
C LYS A 180 12.73 19.85 -32.11
N THR A 181 12.92 18.60 -32.51
CA THR A 181 13.53 18.30 -33.81
C THR A 181 12.72 17.20 -34.48
N SER A 182 12.16 17.61 -35.61
CA SER A 182 11.51 16.77 -36.61
C SER A 182 12.60 15.99 -37.35
N ALA A 183 12.47 14.68 -37.44
CA ALA A 183 13.06 13.90 -38.52
C ALA A 183 12.18 12.68 -38.79
N VAL A 184 11.61 12.72 -39.98
CA VAL A 184 10.74 11.75 -40.62
C VAL A 184 11.45 10.41 -40.76
N SER A 185 10.75 9.32 -40.42
CA SER A 185 10.93 8.03 -41.09
C SER A 185 9.58 7.34 -41.15
N HIS A 186 9.00 7.39 -42.34
CA HIS A 186 7.87 6.59 -42.78
C HIS A 186 8.14 5.12 -42.46
N LEU A 187 7.39 4.56 -41.51
CA LEU A 187 7.09 3.13 -41.50
C LEU A 187 5.60 3.02 -41.80
N VAL A 188 5.37 2.65 -43.06
CA VAL A 188 4.10 2.33 -43.69
C VAL A 188 3.28 1.41 -42.79
N LEU A 189 2.05 1.84 -42.47
CA LEU A 189 0.99 0.94 -42.02
C LEU A 189 0.75 -0.10 -43.12
N PRO A 190 0.73 -1.40 -42.82
CA PRO A 190 -0.01 -2.33 -43.66
C PRO A 190 -1.52 -2.14 -43.41
N ASP A 191 -2.19 -1.91 -44.52
CA ASP A 191 -3.62 -1.79 -44.76
C ASP A 191 -4.48 -2.86 -44.05
N PRO A 192 -5.63 -2.52 -43.43
CA PRO A 192 -6.66 -3.48 -43.05
C PRO A 192 -7.51 -3.83 -44.28
N GLY A 193 -6.92 -4.59 -45.20
CA GLY A 193 -7.56 -5.07 -46.43
C GLY A 193 -8.01 -6.53 -46.32
N SER A 194 -9.31 -6.70 -46.08
CA SER A 194 -10.19 -7.83 -46.45
C SER A 194 -9.54 -9.05 -47.13
N LEU A 195 -9.49 -10.19 -46.42
CA LEU A 195 -9.36 -11.52 -47.02
C LEU A 195 -10.35 -12.48 -46.34
N THR A 196 -11.50 -12.60 -47.00
CA THR A 196 -12.32 -13.81 -47.24
C THR A 196 -12.34 -14.95 -46.21
N PRO A 197 -13.53 -15.43 -45.79
CA PRO A 197 -13.66 -16.68 -45.05
C PRO A 197 -13.44 -17.89 -45.98
N PRO A 198 -12.76 -18.97 -45.53
CA PRO A 198 -12.88 -20.25 -46.20
C PRO A 198 -14.19 -20.92 -45.80
N GLU A 199 -15.16 -20.85 -46.71
CA GLU A 199 -16.23 -21.83 -46.84
C GLU A 199 -15.64 -23.13 -47.41
N SER A 200 -15.60 -24.21 -46.62
CA SER A 200 -15.86 -25.57 -47.10
C SER A 200 -15.86 -26.57 -45.96
N SER A 201 -17.08 -26.97 -45.60
CA SER A 201 -17.50 -28.36 -45.73
C SER A 201 -16.53 -29.44 -45.26
N ARG A 202 -16.73 -29.88 -44.02
CA ARG A 202 -16.81 -31.33 -43.74
C ARG A 202 -17.94 -31.62 -42.78
N VAL A 203 -19.04 -32.07 -43.39
CA VAL A 203 -20.07 -32.89 -42.79
C VAL A 203 -19.42 -34.09 -42.12
N LEU A 204 -19.63 -34.25 -40.82
CA LEU A 204 -19.88 -35.57 -40.24
C LEU A 204 -20.98 -35.39 -39.18
N HIS A 205 -22.18 -35.84 -39.54
CA HIS A 205 -23.22 -36.15 -38.59
C HIS A 205 -22.70 -37.21 -37.61
N ASP A 206 -22.96 -37.04 -36.32
CA ASP A 206 -23.39 -38.15 -35.48
C ASP A 206 -24.42 -37.66 -34.45
N PRO A 207 -25.65 -38.22 -34.44
CA PRO A 207 -26.72 -37.86 -33.52
C PRO A 207 -26.92 -38.91 -32.42
N ALA A 208 -26.78 -38.53 -31.15
CA ALA A 208 -27.36 -39.14 -29.94
C ALA A 208 -26.55 -38.66 -28.73
N SER A 209 -27.05 -38.41 -27.53
CA SER A 209 -28.38 -38.38 -26.95
C SER A 209 -28.17 -37.90 -25.51
N GLN A 210 -29.19 -37.24 -24.98
CA GLN A 210 -29.53 -37.17 -23.56
C GLN A 210 -28.64 -36.34 -22.61
N VAL A 211 -29.07 -35.08 -22.53
CA VAL A 211 -29.25 -34.35 -21.27
C VAL A 211 -30.00 -35.23 -20.27
N GLN A 212 -29.41 -35.50 -19.10
CA GLN A 212 -30.11 -36.04 -17.95
C GLN A 212 -29.93 -35.08 -16.77
N LEU A 213 -31.04 -34.41 -16.41
CA LEU A 213 -31.15 -33.60 -15.20
C LEU A 213 -31.03 -34.51 -13.96
N PRO A 214 -30.39 -34.06 -12.87
CA PRO A 214 -30.49 -34.76 -11.60
C PRO A 214 -31.87 -34.53 -10.97
N THR A 215 -32.57 -35.63 -10.73
CA THR A 215 -33.86 -35.73 -10.04
C THR A 215 -33.71 -35.34 -8.57
N SER A 216 -34.54 -34.41 -8.11
CA SER A 216 -34.68 -34.07 -6.68
C SER A 216 -35.20 -35.26 -5.87
N PRO A 217 -34.68 -35.52 -4.65
CA PRO A 217 -35.27 -36.51 -3.76
C PRO A 217 -36.56 -35.99 -3.13
N SER A 218 -37.62 -36.79 -3.30
CA SER A 218 -38.94 -36.66 -2.67
C SER A 218 -38.80 -36.87 -1.16
N ILE A 219 -39.14 -35.87 -0.36
CA ILE A 219 -39.32 -36.02 1.09
C ILE A 219 -40.76 -36.48 1.32
N ASP A 220 -40.91 -37.75 1.64
CA ASP A 220 -42.13 -38.34 2.16
C ASP A 220 -42.31 -37.88 3.62
N ASN A 221 -43.38 -37.13 3.88
CA ASN A 221 -43.73 -36.67 5.21
C ASN A 221 -44.88 -37.54 5.75
N SER A 222 -44.53 -38.75 6.18
CA SER A 222 -45.43 -39.65 6.90
C SER A 222 -45.48 -39.30 8.39
N GLU A 223 -46.56 -38.59 8.74
CA GLU A 223 -47.48 -38.90 9.85
C GLU A 223 -46.87 -39.46 11.16
N ALA A 224 -46.84 -38.63 12.20
CA ALA A 224 -46.94 -39.09 13.59
C ALA A 224 -47.88 -38.15 14.34
N ARG A 225 -48.97 -38.73 14.82
CA ARG A 225 -50.03 -38.14 15.62
C ARG A 225 -50.03 -38.80 16.99
#